data_AF-A0A1H7YZH4-F1
#
_entry.id   AF-A0A1H7YZH4-F1
#
_cell.length_a   1.000
_cell.length_b   1.000
_cell.length_c   1.000
_cell.angle_alpha   90.00
_cell.angle_beta   90.00
_cell.angle_gamma   90.00
#
_symmetry.space_group_name_H-M   'P 1'
#
loop_
_entity.id
_entity.type
_entity.pdbx_description
1 polymer ?
#
loop_
_entity_poly.entity_id
_entity_poly.type
_entity_poly.pdbx_seq_one_letter_code
_entity_poly.pdbx_strand_id
1 'polypeptide(L)'
;GAGGTSYEFVGDVTASPDPALRQLHQDGLKEVTVPGADSDTTDAGIGKTTGVIFNPAPLTSDKFVVTGQPVQVDGQQQLLSGSARFLFATDSGHISGWTEQGPDGQIVRHNGPAKDMFDGTAQGMNFFGIALEPGGGDTLWAADFGAAPQIRQFDKNWRPVPTEGFANPFATGDPIDPADPGRGNKARPGDPAPFNITTIGDRVFVTYATTKAPDGGPATEFDAGEEDSLDAEQEAAAQDRPDRGKVAEFDAAGTVVRVLDDQGRLNAPWGVALAPPEFGALGGKLLVGNFAGAGRILAFDDGTGDFVDYLRDDAGEPLAVEGLWGLLFGNGESLGDAD
;
A
#
# COMPACT_ATOMS: atom_id res chain seq x y z
N GLY A 1 1.44 -8.43 3.08
CA GLY A 1 1.74 -9.63 2.29
C GLY A 1 3.24 -9.72 2.09
N ALA A 2 3.77 -10.90 1.78
CA ALA A 2 5.15 -11.05 1.32
C ALA A 2 5.19 -12.22 0.33
N GLY A 3 5.53 -11.96 -0.93
CA GLY A 3 5.41 -12.94 -2.01
C GLY A 3 3.96 -13.28 -2.36
N GLY A 4 3.68 -14.54 -2.70
CA GLY A 4 2.38 -15.01 -3.21
C GLY A 4 1.28 -15.21 -2.17
N THR A 5 1.55 -14.88 -0.91
CA THR A 5 0.64 -15.15 0.21
C THR A 5 0.53 -13.94 1.14
N SER A 6 -0.69 -13.68 1.62
CA SER A 6 -0.96 -12.86 2.80
C SER A 6 -1.11 -13.75 4.03
N TYR A 7 -0.38 -13.45 5.08
CA TYR A 7 -0.46 -14.15 6.36
C TYR A 7 -1.34 -13.34 7.31
N GLU A 8 -2.37 -13.99 7.83
CA GLU A 8 -3.38 -13.34 8.65
C GLU A 8 -3.11 -13.63 10.12
N PHE A 9 -3.10 -12.58 10.93
CA PHE A 9 -2.92 -12.63 12.37
C PHE A 9 -4.00 -11.81 13.06
N VAL A 10 -4.35 -12.21 14.27
CA VAL A 10 -5.36 -11.56 15.11
C VAL A 10 -4.82 -11.45 16.53
N GLY A 11 -5.13 -10.34 17.19
CA GLY A 11 -4.85 -10.13 18.60
C GLY A 11 -3.76 -9.09 18.85
N ASP A 12 -2.91 -9.37 19.84
CA ASP A 12 -1.94 -8.42 20.42
C ASP A 12 -2.57 -7.19 21.10
N VAL A 13 -3.80 -7.36 21.60
CA VAL A 13 -4.56 -6.30 22.28
C VAL A 13 -4.56 -6.57 23.78
N THR A 14 -3.54 -6.11 24.48
CA THR A 14 -3.31 -6.36 25.91
C THR A 14 -4.52 -5.97 26.75
N ALA A 15 -5.19 -4.87 26.39
CA ALA A 15 -6.35 -4.35 27.10
C ALA A 15 -7.66 -5.10 26.80
N SER A 16 -7.68 -6.07 25.88
CA SER A 16 -8.92 -6.68 25.39
C SER A 16 -9.69 -7.43 26.50
N PRO A 17 -11.03 -7.25 26.59
CA PRO A 17 -11.86 -8.05 27.47
C PRO A 17 -11.91 -9.52 27.05
N ASP A 18 -11.64 -9.84 25.78
CA ASP A 18 -11.51 -11.20 25.28
C ASP A 18 -10.05 -11.70 25.47
N PRO A 19 -9.82 -12.71 26.33
CA PRO A 19 -8.48 -13.27 26.51
C PRO A 19 -7.83 -13.81 25.25
N ALA A 20 -8.61 -14.24 24.24
CA ALA A 20 -8.09 -14.74 22.98
C ALA A 20 -7.40 -13.64 22.15
N LEU A 21 -7.83 -12.38 22.30
CA LEU A 21 -7.28 -11.25 21.56
C LEU A 21 -6.05 -10.63 22.22
N ARG A 22 -5.70 -11.03 23.45
CA ARG A 22 -4.55 -10.45 24.18
C ARG A 22 -3.19 -10.91 23.67
N GLN A 23 -3.13 -12.02 22.95
CA GLN A 23 -1.91 -12.51 22.34
C GLN A 23 -2.10 -12.59 20.84
N LEU A 24 -1.05 -12.24 20.10
CA LEU A 24 -0.99 -12.46 18.67
C LEU A 24 -1.12 -13.95 18.37
N HIS A 25 -2.11 -14.33 17.56
CA HIS A 25 -2.34 -15.70 17.12
C HIS A 25 -2.92 -15.72 15.70
N GLN A 26 -3.11 -16.92 15.14
CA GLN A 26 -3.83 -17.10 13.89
C GLN A 26 -5.10 -17.92 14.16
N ASP A 27 -6.21 -17.53 13.53
CA ASP A 27 -7.48 -18.25 13.61
C ASP A 27 -7.58 -19.32 12.48
N GLY A 28 -8.79 -19.66 12.06
CA GLY A 28 -9.01 -20.60 10.95
C GLY A 28 -8.47 -20.09 9.61
N LEU A 29 -8.36 -18.77 9.45
CA LEU A 29 -7.72 -18.10 8.33
C LEU A 29 -6.28 -17.75 8.71
N LYS A 30 -5.33 -18.52 8.18
CA LYS A 30 -3.90 -18.31 8.40
C LYS A 30 -3.23 -17.70 7.17
N GLU A 31 -3.67 -18.13 5.99
CA GLU A 31 -3.03 -17.82 4.73
C GLU A 31 -4.08 -17.59 3.64
N VAL A 32 -3.89 -16.50 2.90
CA VAL A 32 -4.61 -16.20 1.66
C VAL A 32 -3.62 -16.22 0.52
N THR A 33 -3.79 -17.13 -0.44
CA THR A 33 -2.99 -17.12 -1.67
C THR A 33 -3.50 -16.03 -2.60
N VAL A 34 -2.60 -15.22 -3.14
CA VAL A 34 -2.95 -14.06 -3.99
C VAL A 34 -2.62 -14.38 -5.45
N PRO A 35 -3.60 -14.37 -6.37
CA PRO A 35 -3.36 -14.51 -7.80
C PRO A 35 -2.38 -13.47 -8.33
N GLY A 36 -1.57 -13.85 -9.33
CA GLY A 36 -0.57 -12.97 -9.93
C GLY A 36 0.71 -12.83 -9.09
N ALA A 37 0.83 -13.53 -7.96
CA ALA A 37 2.03 -13.49 -7.15
C ALA A 37 2.51 -14.89 -6.75
N ASP A 38 3.80 -15.02 -6.50
CA ASP A 38 4.43 -16.23 -5.98
C ASP A 38 5.49 -15.90 -4.90
N SER A 39 6.05 -16.95 -4.31
CA SER A 39 7.09 -16.83 -3.28
C SER A 39 8.52 -16.81 -3.85
N ASP A 40 8.69 -16.79 -5.17
CA ASP A 40 10.01 -16.72 -5.79
C ASP A 40 10.55 -15.29 -5.67
N THR A 41 11.69 -15.16 -4.99
CA THR A 41 12.32 -13.85 -4.74
C THR A 41 13.33 -13.48 -5.83
N THR A 42 13.51 -14.32 -6.85
CA THR A 42 14.38 -14.06 -8.00
C THR A 42 13.62 -13.36 -9.13
N ASP A 43 14.34 -12.90 -10.15
CA ASP A 43 13.77 -12.29 -11.37
C ASP A 43 12.87 -13.26 -12.17
N ALA A 44 12.81 -14.54 -11.79
CA ALA A 44 11.91 -15.52 -12.39
C ALA A 44 10.50 -15.54 -11.75
N GLY A 45 10.31 -14.85 -10.62
CA GLY A 45 9.02 -14.77 -9.94
C GLY A 45 7.97 -14.04 -10.77
N ILE A 46 6.71 -14.47 -10.64
CA ILE A 46 5.59 -13.89 -11.41
C ILE A 46 5.02 -12.61 -10.79
N GLY A 47 5.44 -12.27 -9.56
CA GLY A 47 5.03 -11.09 -8.82
C GLY A 47 4.93 -11.34 -7.31
N LYS A 48 4.73 -10.28 -6.54
CA LYS A 48 4.60 -10.28 -5.08
C LYS A 48 3.36 -9.49 -4.67
N THR A 49 2.76 -9.91 -3.56
CA THR A 49 1.68 -9.15 -2.90
C THR A 49 2.29 -7.96 -2.17
N THR A 50 2.00 -6.76 -2.65
CA THR A 50 2.54 -5.48 -2.15
C THR A 50 1.49 -4.72 -1.35
N GLY A 51 0.26 -4.62 -1.87
CA GLY A 51 -0.86 -3.95 -1.20
C GLY A 51 -1.82 -4.92 -0.52
N VAL A 52 -2.13 -4.69 0.75
CA VAL A 52 -3.17 -5.41 1.49
C VAL A 52 -3.98 -4.42 2.32
N ILE A 53 -5.29 -4.37 2.11
CA ILE A 53 -6.18 -3.54 2.93
C ILE A 53 -7.43 -4.28 3.37
N PHE A 54 -7.93 -3.90 4.53
CA PHE A 54 -9.23 -4.33 5.04
C PHE A 54 -10.35 -3.48 4.43
N ASN A 55 -11.40 -4.13 3.95
CA ASN A 55 -12.63 -3.46 3.54
C ASN A 55 -13.63 -3.42 4.71
N PRO A 56 -13.99 -2.22 5.20
CA PRO A 56 -14.92 -2.06 6.32
C PRO A 56 -16.39 -2.21 5.93
N ALA A 57 -16.71 -2.34 4.64
CA ALA A 57 -18.08 -2.49 4.21
C ALA A 57 -18.74 -3.74 4.84
N PRO A 58 -20.06 -3.73 5.09
CA PRO A 58 -20.79 -4.93 5.49
C PRO A 58 -20.59 -6.03 4.44
N LEU A 59 -20.41 -7.27 4.88
CA LEU A 59 -20.24 -8.43 3.99
C LEU A 59 -21.42 -8.64 3.02
N THR A 60 -22.60 -8.17 3.40
CA THR A 60 -23.83 -8.20 2.60
C THR A 60 -23.98 -6.99 1.66
N SER A 61 -23.02 -6.07 1.65
CA SER A 61 -23.06 -4.90 0.77
C SER A 61 -22.77 -5.25 -0.68
N ASP A 62 -23.07 -4.32 -1.58
CA ASP A 62 -22.77 -4.42 -3.01
C ASP A 62 -21.38 -3.87 -3.38
N LYS A 63 -20.53 -3.57 -2.38
CA LYS A 63 -19.20 -3.02 -2.59
C LYS A 63 -18.17 -4.13 -2.72
N PHE A 64 -17.36 -4.11 -3.77
CA PHE A 64 -16.27 -5.05 -4.04
C PHE A 64 -16.70 -6.50 -3.87
N VAL A 65 -17.81 -6.88 -4.51
CA VAL A 65 -18.38 -8.22 -4.39
C VAL A 65 -17.47 -9.25 -5.06
N VAL A 66 -17.12 -10.29 -4.32
CA VAL A 66 -16.44 -11.48 -4.81
C VAL A 66 -17.49 -12.58 -5.01
N THR A 67 -17.41 -13.29 -6.13
CA THR A 67 -18.33 -14.42 -6.42
C THR A 67 -17.57 -15.69 -6.73
N GLY A 68 -18.02 -16.81 -6.15
CA GLY A 68 -17.47 -18.13 -6.42
C GLY A 68 -16.03 -18.33 -5.92
N GLN A 69 -15.65 -17.72 -4.80
CA GLN A 69 -14.34 -17.95 -4.19
C GLN A 69 -14.28 -19.37 -3.60
N PRO A 70 -13.34 -20.22 -4.05
CA PRO A 70 -13.25 -21.59 -3.55
C PRO A 70 -12.57 -21.62 -2.17
N VAL A 71 -13.16 -22.36 -1.24
CA VAL A 71 -12.56 -22.64 0.08
C VAL A 71 -12.78 -24.10 0.43
N GLN A 72 -11.81 -24.72 1.12
CA GLN A 72 -11.94 -26.09 1.63
C GLN A 72 -12.29 -26.06 3.11
N VAL A 73 -13.45 -26.59 3.47
CA VAL A 73 -13.92 -26.69 4.87
C VAL A 73 -14.26 -28.15 5.12
N ASP A 74 -13.62 -28.77 6.11
CA ASP A 74 -13.82 -30.17 6.48
C ASP A 74 -13.72 -31.17 5.31
N GLY A 75 -12.82 -30.89 4.36
CA GLY A 75 -12.62 -31.73 3.17
C GLY A 75 -13.72 -31.61 2.11
N GLN A 76 -14.56 -30.58 2.18
CA GLN A 76 -15.55 -30.24 1.17
C GLN A 76 -15.28 -28.84 0.60
N GLN A 77 -15.39 -28.71 -0.72
CA GLN A 77 -15.30 -27.40 -1.37
C GLN A 77 -16.59 -26.62 -1.16
N GLN A 78 -16.46 -25.40 -0.66
CA GLN A 78 -17.52 -24.40 -0.65
C GLN A 78 -17.15 -23.26 -1.61
N LEU A 79 -18.16 -22.57 -2.12
CA LEU A 79 -18.01 -21.38 -2.94
C LEU A 79 -18.58 -20.19 -2.18
N LEU A 80 -17.70 -19.30 -1.72
CA LEU A 80 -18.08 -18.10 -0.98
C LEU A 80 -18.48 -16.98 -1.95
N SER A 81 -19.41 -16.13 -1.53
CA SER A 81 -19.85 -14.96 -2.31
C SER A 81 -20.37 -13.86 -1.40
N GLY A 82 -19.84 -12.65 -1.57
CA GLY A 82 -20.19 -11.49 -0.76
C GLY A 82 -19.20 -10.35 -0.97
N SER A 83 -19.39 -9.23 -0.29
CA SER A 83 -18.41 -8.13 -0.28
C SER A 83 -17.06 -8.67 0.20
N ALA A 84 -15.97 -8.25 -0.46
CA ALA A 84 -14.62 -8.59 -0.05
C ALA A 84 -14.36 -8.09 1.36
N ARG A 85 -13.68 -8.89 2.17
CA ARG A 85 -13.14 -8.50 3.48
C ARG A 85 -11.72 -7.97 3.35
N PHE A 86 -10.91 -8.61 2.49
CA PHE A 86 -9.57 -8.16 2.17
C PHE A 86 -9.45 -7.88 0.67
N LEU A 87 -8.73 -6.81 0.35
CA LEU A 87 -8.38 -6.40 -1.00
C LEU A 87 -6.86 -6.49 -1.13
N PHE A 88 -6.39 -7.00 -2.25
CA PHE A 88 -4.98 -7.25 -2.52
C PHE A 88 -4.56 -6.60 -3.83
N ALA A 89 -3.30 -6.16 -3.87
CA ALA A 89 -2.62 -5.72 -5.09
C ALA A 89 -1.27 -6.41 -5.21
N THR A 90 -0.83 -6.62 -6.46
CA THR A 90 0.47 -7.21 -6.77
C THR A 90 1.31 -6.28 -7.63
N ASP A 91 2.63 -6.35 -7.43
CA ASP A 91 3.60 -5.67 -8.29
C ASP A 91 3.57 -6.17 -9.74
N SER A 92 2.88 -7.27 -10.04
CA SER A 92 2.61 -7.79 -11.38
C SER A 92 1.34 -7.23 -12.04
N GLY A 93 0.59 -6.38 -11.34
CA GLY A 93 -0.56 -5.66 -11.90
C GLY A 93 -1.91 -6.33 -11.69
N HIS A 94 -2.06 -7.20 -10.70
CA HIS A 94 -3.35 -7.80 -10.34
C HIS A 94 -4.01 -7.09 -9.16
N ILE A 95 -5.34 -7.07 -9.16
CA ILE A 95 -6.16 -6.72 -7.99
C ILE A 95 -7.08 -7.89 -7.68
N SER A 96 -7.04 -8.34 -6.43
CA SER A 96 -7.81 -9.49 -5.96
C SER A 96 -8.64 -9.17 -4.73
N GLY A 97 -9.74 -9.90 -4.56
CA GLY A 97 -10.61 -9.80 -3.39
C GLY A 97 -10.74 -11.14 -2.68
N TRP A 98 -10.77 -11.12 -1.35
CA TRP A 98 -11.10 -12.29 -0.53
C TRP A 98 -12.30 -12.00 0.36
N THR A 99 -13.31 -12.88 0.38
CA THR A 99 -14.50 -12.77 1.22
C THR A 99 -14.58 -13.93 2.22
N GLU A 100 -15.16 -13.64 3.40
CA GLU A 100 -15.51 -14.64 4.42
C GLU A 100 -17.02 -14.99 4.41
N GLN A 101 -17.78 -14.46 3.44
CA GLN A 101 -19.23 -14.66 3.35
C GLN A 101 -19.57 -16.02 2.73
N GLY A 102 -19.89 -17.00 3.57
CA GLY A 102 -20.33 -18.32 3.15
C GLY A 102 -21.81 -18.44 2.83
N PRO A 103 -22.23 -19.65 2.39
CA PRO A 103 -23.63 -19.99 2.17
C PRO A 103 -24.49 -19.62 3.39
N ASP A 104 -25.72 -19.18 3.13
CA ASP A 104 -26.70 -18.80 4.16
C ASP A 104 -26.23 -17.71 5.14
N GLY A 105 -25.16 -16.97 4.80
CA GLY A 105 -24.62 -15.87 5.60
C GLY A 105 -23.68 -16.28 6.73
N GLN A 106 -23.21 -17.52 6.73
CA GLN A 106 -22.22 -17.98 7.70
C GLN A 106 -20.85 -17.34 7.44
N ILE A 107 -20.11 -17.02 8.51
CA ILE A 107 -18.73 -16.53 8.41
C ILE A 107 -17.78 -17.72 8.26
N VAL A 108 -17.04 -17.76 7.16
CA VAL A 108 -16.08 -18.82 6.83
C VAL A 108 -14.68 -18.21 6.76
N ARG A 109 -13.91 -18.38 7.84
CA ARG A 109 -12.51 -17.95 7.94
C ARG A 109 -11.60 -19.17 7.82
N HIS A 110 -11.19 -19.47 6.59
CA HIS A 110 -10.36 -20.62 6.23
C HIS A 110 -9.38 -20.26 5.11
N ASN A 111 -8.23 -20.94 5.09
CA ASN A 111 -7.24 -20.78 4.03
C ASN A 111 -7.85 -21.06 2.64
N GLY A 112 -7.39 -20.29 1.67
CA GLY A 112 -7.81 -20.43 0.28
C GLY A 112 -7.31 -19.28 -0.57
N PRO A 113 -7.45 -19.37 -1.90
CA PRO A 113 -7.06 -18.28 -2.77
C PRO A 113 -8.05 -17.12 -2.66
N ALA A 114 -7.53 -15.90 -2.75
CA ALA A 114 -8.31 -14.75 -3.17
C ALA A 114 -8.79 -14.95 -4.61
N LYS A 115 -9.81 -14.20 -5.01
CA LYS A 115 -10.31 -14.18 -6.38
C LYS A 115 -9.68 -13.03 -7.14
N ASP A 116 -9.11 -13.34 -8.31
CA ASP A 116 -8.62 -12.32 -9.24
C ASP A 116 -9.79 -11.53 -9.82
N MET A 117 -9.77 -10.22 -9.62
CA MET A 117 -10.86 -9.30 -9.98
C MET A 117 -10.47 -8.37 -11.13
N PHE A 118 -9.19 -8.07 -11.27
CA PHE A 118 -8.65 -7.29 -12.36
C PHE A 118 -7.21 -7.71 -12.68
N ASP A 119 -6.93 -7.88 -13.98
CA ASP A 119 -5.62 -8.20 -14.54
C ASP A 119 -5.17 -7.04 -15.45
N GLY A 120 -4.17 -6.29 -14.97
CA GLY A 120 -3.57 -5.14 -15.63
C GLY A 120 -2.33 -5.46 -16.48
N THR A 121 -1.94 -6.74 -16.58
CA THR A 121 -0.66 -7.15 -17.19
C THR A 121 -0.55 -6.70 -18.65
N ALA A 122 -1.64 -6.84 -19.42
CA ALA A 122 -1.69 -6.42 -20.82
C ALA A 122 -1.55 -4.90 -21.01
N GLN A 123 -1.76 -4.10 -19.96
CA GLN A 123 -1.55 -2.66 -19.97
C GLN A 123 -0.21 -2.25 -19.35
N GLY A 124 0.61 -3.22 -18.91
CA GLY A 124 1.89 -2.97 -18.24
C GLY A 124 1.72 -2.25 -16.90
N MET A 125 0.68 -2.58 -16.14
CA MET A 125 0.45 -2.03 -14.80
C MET A 125 1.22 -2.84 -13.75
N ASN A 126 1.69 -2.16 -12.71
CA ASN A 126 2.39 -2.78 -11.58
C ASN A 126 1.91 -2.09 -10.29
N PHE A 127 1.12 -2.77 -9.46
CA PHE A 127 0.48 -2.11 -8.32
C PHE A 127 1.29 -2.31 -7.04
N PHE A 128 1.68 -1.22 -6.40
CA PHE A 128 2.52 -1.28 -5.19
C PHE A 128 1.79 -0.89 -3.91
N GLY A 129 0.64 -0.24 -4.02
CA GLY A 129 -0.16 0.19 -2.88
C GLY A 129 -1.61 0.40 -3.27
N ILE A 130 -2.53 0.18 -2.33
CA ILE A 130 -3.97 0.38 -2.53
C ILE A 130 -4.62 1.03 -1.31
N ALA A 131 -5.67 1.82 -1.55
CA ALA A 131 -6.49 2.40 -0.51
C ALA A 131 -7.95 2.55 -0.96
N LEU A 132 -8.87 2.57 0.00
CA LEU A 132 -10.27 2.89 -0.25
C LEU A 132 -10.52 4.38 -0.05
N GLU A 133 -11.37 4.95 -0.90
CA GLU A 133 -11.87 6.32 -0.74
C GLU A 133 -12.47 6.54 0.66
N PRO A 134 -12.04 7.59 1.39
CA PRO A 134 -12.59 7.91 2.71
C PRO A 134 -14.10 8.18 2.66
N GLY A 135 -14.83 7.77 3.70
CA GLY A 135 -16.23 8.19 3.90
C GLY A 135 -17.29 7.52 3.00
N GLY A 136 -16.90 6.63 2.10
CA GLY A 136 -17.86 5.89 1.24
C GLY A 136 -17.37 4.53 0.76
N GLY A 137 -16.06 4.38 0.55
CA GLY A 137 -15.43 3.14 0.10
C GLY A 137 -16.04 2.58 -1.18
N ASP A 138 -16.53 3.44 -2.09
CA ASP A 138 -17.07 3.03 -3.40
C ASP A 138 -15.99 3.00 -4.48
N THR A 139 -14.83 3.60 -4.21
CA THR A 139 -13.70 3.65 -5.12
C THR A 139 -12.48 3.04 -4.45
N LEU A 140 -11.81 2.14 -5.16
CA LEU A 140 -10.50 1.60 -4.83
C LEU A 140 -9.46 2.37 -5.64
N TRP A 141 -8.47 2.92 -4.96
CA TRP A 141 -7.32 3.55 -5.58
C TRP A 141 -6.12 2.62 -5.53
N ALA A 142 -5.34 2.60 -6.61
CA ALA A 142 -4.11 1.81 -6.71
C ALA A 142 -2.96 2.67 -7.23
N ALA A 143 -1.81 2.61 -6.56
CA ALA A 143 -0.56 3.19 -7.02
C ALA A 143 0.04 2.27 -8.10
N ASP A 144 -0.08 2.68 -9.36
CA ASP A 144 0.50 1.99 -10.51
C ASP A 144 1.88 2.57 -10.80
N PHE A 145 2.91 1.77 -10.54
CA PHE A 145 4.32 2.06 -10.81
C PHE A 145 4.81 1.34 -12.08
N GLY A 146 3.88 1.02 -12.99
CA GLY A 146 4.18 0.33 -14.24
C GLY A 146 4.64 1.23 -15.39
N ALA A 147 4.36 0.81 -16.61
CA ALA A 147 4.82 1.46 -17.84
C ALA A 147 4.18 2.85 -18.11
N ALA A 148 3.12 3.21 -17.38
CA ALA A 148 2.44 4.51 -17.48
C ALA A 148 1.97 4.98 -16.10
N PRO A 149 2.92 5.32 -15.20
CA PRO A 149 2.66 5.32 -13.78
C PRO A 149 1.76 6.47 -13.33
N GLN A 150 0.81 6.17 -12.45
CA GLN A 150 -0.23 7.08 -11.94
C GLN A 150 -1.04 6.43 -10.81
N ILE A 151 -1.94 7.18 -10.18
CA ILE A 151 -3.02 6.55 -9.40
C ILE A 151 -4.10 6.03 -10.36
N ARG A 152 -4.45 4.75 -10.25
CA ARG A 152 -5.60 4.13 -10.92
C ARG A 152 -6.80 4.11 -9.99
N GLN A 153 -7.99 4.17 -10.57
CA GLN A 153 -9.24 4.08 -9.83
C GLN A 153 -10.10 2.93 -10.36
N PHE A 154 -10.71 2.21 -9.44
CA PHE A 154 -11.65 1.13 -9.72
C PHE A 154 -12.95 1.40 -8.98
N ASP A 155 -14.07 1.26 -9.67
CA ASP A 155 -15.37 1.32 -9.02
C ASP A 155 -15.60 0.11 -8.11
N LYS A 156 -16.61 0.18 -7.27
CA LYS A 156 -17.04 -0.91 -6.37
C LYS A 156 -17.36 -2.24 -7.06
N ASN A 157 -17.48 -2.26 -8.40
CA ASN A 157 -17.70 -3.45 -9.21
C ASN A 157 -16.40 -3.95 -9.86
N TRP A 158 -15.24 -3.51 -9.37
CA TRP A 158 -13.90 -3.86 -9.86
C TRP A 158 -13.57 -3.34 -11.25
N ARG A 159 -14.31 -2.36 -11.76
CA ARG A 159 -14.09 -1.83 -13.11
C ARG A 159 -13.15 -0.65 -13.05
N PRO A 160 -12.09 -0.60 -13.88
CA PRO A 160 -11.27 0.59 -13.99
C PRO A 160 -12.14 1.75 -14.48
N VAL A 161 -12.01 2.90 -13.83
CA VAL A 161 -12.66 4.16 -14.20
C VAL A 161 -11.60 5.22 -14.51
N PRO A 162 -11.93 6.29 -15.26
CA PRO A 162 -10.98 7.36 -15.49
C PRO A 162 -10.47 7.93 -14.16
N THR A 163 -9.15 8.14 -14.05
CA THR A 163 -8.57 8.80 -12.88
C THR A 163 -9.00 10.26 -12.85
N GLU A 164 -9.63 10.65 -11.75
CA GLU A 164 -9.97 12.01 -11.38
C GLU A 164 -9.10 12.45 -10.18
N GLY A 165 -8.60 13.69 -10.20
CA GLY A 165 -7.65 14.15 -9.18
C GLY A 165 -6.29 13.42 -9.26
N PHE A 166 -5.54 13.46 -8.16
CA PHE A 166 -4.23 12.83 -7.97
C PHE A 166 -3.20 13.15 -9.07
N ALA A 167 -3.24 14.38 -9.60
CA ALA A 167 -2.22 14.88 -10.50
C ALA A 167 -0.85 14.80 -9.79
N ASN A 168 0.11 14.08 -10.40
CA ASN A 168 1.43 13.91 -9.83
C ASN A 168 2.16 15.26 -9.78
N PRO A 169 2.45 15.84 -8.59
CA PRO A 169 3.06 17.15 -8.48
C PRO A 169 4.54 17.16 -8.88
N PHE A 170 5.14 15.99 -9.08
CA PHE A 170 6.56 15.81 -9.41
C PHE A 170 6.80 15.46 -10.88
N ALA A 171 5.74 15.24 -11.66
CA ALA A 171 5.83 14.87 -13.06
C ALA A 171 6.25 16.05 -13.96
N THR A 172 7.25 15.82 -14.81
CA THR A 172 7.87 16.85 -15.67
C THR A 172 7.74 16.58 -17.17
N GLY A 173 7.01 15.53 -17.56
CA GLY A 173 6.73 15.18 -18.94
C GLY A 173 5.61 16.03 -19.59
N ASP A 174 5.09 15.52 -20.70
CA ASP A 174 4.03 16.21 -21.45
C ASP A 174 2.73 16.31 -20.64
N PRO A 175 1.91 17.36 -20.84
CA PRO A 175 0.58 17.45 -20.24
C PRO A 175 -0.26 16.20 -20.54
N ILE A 176 -1.00 15.72 -19.53
CA ILE A 176 -1.94 14.61 -19.71
C ILE A 176 -3.05 15.02 -20.68
N ASP A 177 -3.58 16.23 -20.49
CA ASP A 177 -4.55 16.86 -21.38
C ASP A 177 -4.17 18.34 -21.60
N PRO A 178 -3.72 18.73 -22.81
CA PRO A 178 -3.40 20.12 -23.10
C PRO A 178 -4.57 21.10 -22.93
N ALA A 179 -5.81 20.61 -22.94
CA ALA A 179 -7.01 21.43 -22.71
C ALA A 179 -7.40 21.56 -21.23
N ASP A 180 -6.84 20.71 -20.36
CA ASP A 180 -7.12 20.71 -18.92
C ASP A 180 -5.81 20.57 -18.10
N PRO A 181 -5.14 21.70 -17.80
CA PRO A 181 -3.91 21.71 -17.00
C PRO A 181 -4.09 21.14 -15.60
N GLY A 182 -5.32 21.08 -15.07
CA GLY A 182 -5.61 20.51 -13.76
C GLY A 182 -5.32 19.00 -13.68
N ARG A 183 -5.26 18.32 -14.83
CA ARG A 183 -4.87 16.90 -14.92
C ARG A 183 -3.37 16.68 -14.72
N GLY A 184 -2.57 17.75 -14.73
CA GLY A 184 -1.12 17.67 -14.56
C GLY A 184 -0.39 17.07 -15.77
N ASN A 185 0.82 16.61 -15.50
CA ASN A 185 1.75 16.09 -16.51
C ASN A 185 1.93 14.58 -16.36
N LYS A 186 2.33 13.93 -17.45
CA LYS A 186 2.84 12.56 -17.42
C LYS A 186 4.21 12.57 -16.74
N ALA A 187 4.48 11.57 -15.92
CA ALA A 187 5.85 11.32 -15.46
C ALA A 187 6.73 10.92 -16.65
N ARG A 188 8.04 11.12 -16.51
CA ARG A 188 9.07 10.50 -17.35
C ARG A 188 10.10 9.79 -16.46
N PRO A 189 10.93 8.87 -17.00
CA PRO A 189 12.01 8.26 -16.24
C PRO A 189 12.88 9.31 -15.53
N GLY A 190 13.13 9.09 -14.24
CA GLY A 190 13.82 10.03 -13.34
C GLY A 190 12.87 10.91 -12.52
N ASP A 191 11.59 11.04 -12.89
CA ASP A 191 10.60 11.69 -12.04
C ASP A 191 10.13 10.71 -10.93
N PRO A 192 9.77 11.22 -9.74
CA PRO A 192 9.02 10.45 -8.75
C PRO A 192 7.63 10.04 -9.27
N ALA A 193 7.26 8.78 -9.08
CA ALA A 193 5.95 8.22 -9.45
C ALA A 193 5.27 7.51 -8.27
N PRO A 194 3.92 7.40 -8.24
CA PRO A 194 3.19 6.84 -7.10
C PRO A 194 3.63 5.41 -6.77
N PHE A 195 4.08 5.19 -5.54
CA PHE A 195 4.60 3.90 -5.06
C PHE A 195 3.69 3.29 -3.98
N ASN A 196 3.06 4.12 -3.14
CA ASN A 196 1.99 3.70 -2.25
C ASN A 196 0.89 4.77 -2.17
N ILE A 197 -0.31 4.37 -1.78
CA ILE A 197 -1.41 5.26 -1.41
C ILE A 197 -2.06 4.75 -0.12
N THR A 198 -2.32 5.63 0.83
CA THR A 198 -2.87 5.29 2.15
C THR A 198 -3.85 6.36 2.60
N THR A 199 -4.92 5.96 3.28
CA THR A 199 -5.90 6.89 3.88
C THR A 199 -5.74 6.92 5.40
N ILE A 200 -5.73 8.14 5.96
CA ILE A 200 -5.66 8.39 7.40
C ILE A 200 -6.78 9.36 7.75
N GLY A 201 -7.88 8.84 8.28
CA GLY A 201 -9.10 9.62 8.43
C GLY A 201 -9.67 10.03 7.06
N ASP A 202 -9.81 11.33 6.83
CA ASP A 202 -10.25 11.94 5.57
C ASP A 202 -9.09 12.38 4.65
N ARG A 203 -7.84 12.22 5.12
CA ARG A 203 -6.62 12.60 4.40
C ARG A 203 -6.10 11.42 3.61
N VAL A 204 -5.50 11.74 2.46
CA VAL A 204 -4.90 10.74 1.57
C VAL A 204 -3.42 11.05 1.42
N PHE A 205 -2.56 10.08 1.68
CA PHE A 205 -1.13 10.20 1.47
C PHE A 205 -0.71 9.32 0.31
N VAL A 206 0.07 9.90 -0.62
CA VAL A 206 0.71 9.16 -1.70
C VAL A 206 2.21 9.29 -1.50
N THR A 207 2.89 8.15 -1.41
CA THR A 207 4.33 8.10 -1.45
C THR A 207 4.78 7.92 -2.90
N TYR A 208 5.91 8.53 -3.25
CA TYR A 208 6.46 8.49 -4.59
C TYR A 208 7.90 7.99 -4.53
N ALA A 209 8.23 7.00 -5.35
CA ALA A 209 9.59 6.53 -5.55
C ALA A 209 10.14 7.09 -6.87
N THR A 210 11.43 7.40 -6.91
CA THR A 210 12.08 7.89 -8.13
C THR A 210 12.10 6.76 -9.17
N THR A 211 11.65 7.04 -10.40
CA THR A 211 11.67 6.06 -11.50
C THR A 211 13.01 6.07 -12.23
N LYS A 212 13.30 5.02 -13.00
CA LYS A 212 14.44 4.96 -13.93
C LYS A 212 14.02 4.45 -15.31
N ALA A 213 14.92 4.62 -16.27
CA ALA A 213 14.82 3.95 -17.56
C ALA A 213 15.51 2.58 -17.45
N PRO A 214 15.09 1.58 -18.25
CA PRO A 214 15.69 0.26 -18.22
C PRO A 214 17.14 0.30 -18.70
N ASP A 215 18.00 -0.49 -18.07
CA ASP A 215 19.42 -0.56 -18.42
C ASP A 215 19.65 -1.00 -19.88
N GLY A 216 20.31 -0.14 -20.65
CA GLY A 216 20.55 -0.38 -22.09
C GLY A 216 19.30 -0.29 -22.97
N GLY A 217 18.14 0.09 -22.41
CA GLY A 217 16.89 0.30 -23.13
C GLY A 217 16.62 1.77 -23.50
N PRO A 218 15.43 2.08 -24.03
CA PRO A 218 15.06 3.43 -24.40
C PRO A 218 14.94 4.35 -23.18
N ALA A 219 15.62 5.49 -23.18
CA ALA A 219 15.58 6.48 -22.09
C ALA A 219 14.19 7.12 -21.86
N THR A 220 13.23 6.86 -22.75
CA THR A 220 11.85 7.35 -22.67
C THR A 220 10.88 6.33 -22.07
N GLU A 221 11.33 5.08 -21.87
CA GLU A 221 10.52 4.01 -21.27
C GLU A 221 10.87 3.86 -19.80
N PHE A 222 9.87 3.51 -18.99
CA PHE A 222 10.08 3.18 -17.58
C PHE A 222 10.64 1.76 -17.45
N ASP A 223 11.56 1.58 -16.52
CA ASP A 223 11.82 0.26 -15.96
C ASP A 223 10.64 -0.08 -15.03
N ALA A 224 9.61 -0.70 -15.59
CA ALA A 224 8.32 -0.84 -14.94
C ALA A 224 8.43 -1.72 -13.68
N GLY A 225 7.91 -1.22 -12.55
CA GLY A 225 8.02 -1.88 -11.26
C GLY A 225 9.36 -1.72 -10.55
N GLU A 226 10.30 -0.97 -11.13
CA GLU A 226 11.68 -0.85 -10.62
C GLU A 226 12.01 0.60 -10.27
N GLU A 227 12.30 0.86 -8.99
CA GLU A 227 12.69 2.19 -8.54
C GLU A 227 14.20 2.48 -8.70
N ASP A 228 14.56 3.76 -8.76
CA ASP A 228 15.92 4.27 -8.57
C ASP A 228 16.14 4.57 -7.09
N SER A 229 16.53 3.55 -6.33
CA SER A 229 16.83 3.63 -4.90
C SER A 229 18.32 3.44 -4.61
N LEU A 230 18.73 3.79 -3.39
CA LEU A 230 20.08 3.48 -2.88
C LEU A 230 20.00 2.32 -1.89
N ASP A 231 20.97 1.40 -1.94
CA ASP A 231 21.18 0.43 -0.86
C ASP A 231 21.73 1.11 0.42
N ALA A 232 21.84 0.36 1.52
CA ALA A 232 22.27 0.92 2.80
C ALA A 232 23.70 1.50 2.78
N GLU A 233 24.63 0.91 2.01
CA GLU A 233 26.01 1.40 1.90
C GLU A 233 26.06 2.71 1.08
N GLN A 234 25.32 2.75 -0.03
CA GLN A 234 25.17 3.91 -0.88
C GLN A 234 24.44 5.06 -0.16
N GLU A 235 23.39 4.76 0.61
CA GLU A 235 22.68 5.74 1.44
C GLU A 235 23.62 6.35 2.49
N ALA A 236 24.43 5.53 3.17
CA ALA A 236 25.42 6.00 4.12
C ALA A 236 26.49 6.87 3.44
N ALA A 237 26.96 6.49 2.25
CA ALA A 237 27.89 7.29 1.46
C ALA A 237 27.29 8.64 1.02
N ALA A 238 25.97 8.69 0.82
CA ALA A 238 25.18 9.90 0.57
C ALA A 238 24.82 10.67 1.86
N GLN A 239 25.42 10.34 3.01
CA GLN A 239 25.16 10.98 4.31
C GLN A 239 23.68 10.91 4.73
N ASP A 240 23.06 9.75 4.50
CA ASP A 240 21.66 9.46 4.80
C ASP A 240 20.68 10.43 4.10
N ARG A 241 21.09 10.97 2.94
CA ARG A 241 20.27 11.83 2.07
C ARG A 241 20.20 11.30 0.63
N PRO A 242 19.49 10.18 0.43
CA PRO A 242 19.38 9.54 -0.88
C PRO A 242 18.61 10.39 -1.92
N ASP A 243 17.65 11.21 -1.50
CA ASP A 243 16.75 11.99 -2.39
C ASP A 243 16.08 11.11 -3.47
N ARG A 244 15.65 9.91 -3.07
CA ARG A 244 15.05 8.88 -3.94
C ARG A 244 13.55 8.67 -3.67
N GLY A 245 12.88 9.69 -3.19
CA GLY A 245 11.43 9.66 -3.01
C GLY A 245 10.83 10.95 -2.51
N LYS A 246 9.50 10.99 -2.48
CA LYS A 246 8.67 12.11 -1.98
C LYS A 246 7.41 11.57 -1.31
N VAL A 247 6.77 12.42 -0.50
CA VAL A 247 5.42 12.16 0.04
C VAL A 247 4.57 13.40 -0.18
N ALA A 248 3.38 13.21 -0.74
CA ALA A 248 2.38 14.27 -0.86
C ALA A 248 1.08 13.87 -0.17
N GLU A 249 0.48 14.86 0.48
CA GLU A 249 -0.85 14.77 1.07
C GLU A 249 -1.87 15.36 0.09
N PHE A 250 -3.00 14.67 -0.01
CA PHE A 250 -4.14 15.02 -0.82
C PHE A 250 -5.41 15.02 0.04
N ASP A 251 -6.40 15.79 -0.39
CA ASP A 251 -7.78 15.62 0.09
C ASP A 251 -8.43 14.40 -0.58
N ALA A 252 -9.64 14.04 -0.13
CA ALA A 252 -10.39 12.91 -0.66
C ALA A 252 -10.77 13.05 -2.15
N ALA A 253 -10.74 14.26 -2.71
CA ALA A 253 -10.96 14.51 -4.14
C ALA A 253 -9.67 14.40 -4.97
N GLY A 254 -8.53 14.11 -4.34
CA GLY A 254 -7.23 14.02 -4.99
C GLY A 254 -6.61 15.38 -5.31
N THR A 255 -6.99 16.45 -4.60
CA THR A 255 -6.31 17.75 -4.69
C THR A 255 -5.12 17.78 -3.75
N VAL A 256 -3.94 18.18 -4.23
CA VAL A 256 -2.74 18.29 -3.40
C VAL A 256 -2.97 19.31 -2.29
N VAL A 257 -2.78 18.88 -1.04
CA VAL A 257 -2.79 19.74 0.16
C VAL A 257 -1.38 20.25 0.43
N ARG A 258 -0.38 19.35 0.47
CA ARG A 258 1.03 19.70 0.69
C ARG A 258 1.97 18.58 0.25
N VAL A 259 3.25 18.91 0.14
CA VAL A 259 4.36 17.96 0.01
C VAL A 259 5.16 18.01 1.31
N LEU A 260 5.54 16.86 1.86
CA LEU A 260 6.37 16.80 3.06
C LEU A 260 7.82 17.18 2.73
N ASP A 261 8.47 17.97 3.59
CA ASP A 261 9.89 18.32 3.46
C ASP A 261 10.76 17.33 4.24
N ASP A 262 11.27 16.35 3.52
CA ASP A 262 12.16 15.32 4.06
C ASP A 262 13.64 15.73 4.10
N GLN A 263 13.96 16.91 3.54
CA GLN A 263 15.34 17.39 3.40
C GLN A 263 16.27 16.34 2.75
N GLY A 264 15.74 15.56 1.78
CA GLY A 264 16.46 14.58 0.98
C GLY A 264 16.64 13.18 1.61
N ARG A 265 15.95 12.86 2.71
CA ARG A 265 16.08 11.59 3.46
C ARG A 265 15.21 10.44 2.94
N LEU A 266 14.25 10.69 2.05
CA LEU A 266 13.36 9.63 1.56
C LEU A 266 14.05 8.76 0.52
N ASN A 267 13.86 7.44 0.65
CA ASN A 267 14.42 6.42 -0.22
C ASN A 267 13.33 5.38 -0.51
N ALA A 268 12.67 5.50 -1.68
CA ALA A 268 11.50 4.70 -2.02
C ALA A 268 10.50 4.57 -0.85
N PRO A 269 9.97 5.67 -0.31
CA PRO A 269 9.11 5.60 0.87
C PRO A 269 7.82 4.83 0.57
N TRP A 270 7.35 4.05 1.53
CA TRP A 270 6.16 3.22 1.35
C TRP A 270 5.16 3.38 2.49
N GLY A 271 5.51 2.97 3.71
CA GLY A 271 4.59 3.00 4.84
C GLY A 271 4.34 4.43 5.33
N VAL A 272 3.08 4.79 5.58
CA VAL A 272 2.70 6.08 6.21
C VAL A 272 1.71 5.81 7.33
N ALA A 273 2.01 6.30 8.53
CA ALA A 273 1.14 6.15 9.70
C ALA A 273 1.12 7.43 10.53
N LEU A 274 -0.01 7.73 11.19
CA LEU A 274 -0.06 8.79 12.19
C LEU A 274 0.18 8.18 13.57
N ALA A 275 1.23 8.64 14.25
CA ALA A 275 1.55 8.19 15.59
C ALA A 275 0.44 8.60 16.58
N PRO A 276 -0.07 7.67 17.41
CA PRO A 276 -0.99 8.00 18.49
C PRO A 276 -0.43 9.09 19.40
N PRO A 277 -1.28 9.91 20.05
CA PRO A 277 -0.81 10.98 20.95
C PRO A 277 0.13 10.51 22.05
N GLU A 278 -0.02 9.26 22.51
CA GLU A 278 0.75 8.67 23.60
C GLU A 278 2.04 7.96 23.14
N PHE A 279 2.41 8.05 21.84
CA PHE A 279 3.59 7.42 21.26
C PHE A 279 4.92 8.14 21.63
N GLY A 280 5.03 8.54 22.90
CA GLY A 280 6.19 9.21 23.46
C GLY A 280 6.54 10.53 22.78
N ALA A 281 7.84 10.73 22.52
CA ALA A 281 8.35 11.97 21.93
C ALA A 281 7.84 12.22 20.49
N LEU A 282 7.38 11.17 19.81
CA LEU A 282 6.87 11.23 18.45
C LEU A 282 5.33 11.19 18.40
N GLY A 283 4.65 11.34 19.54
CA GLY A 283 3.19 11.40 19.58
C GLY A 283 2.60 12.46 18.65
N GLY A 284 1.61 12.07 17.84
CA GLY A 284 0.96 12.95 16.85
C GLY A 284 1.83 13.33 15.64
N LYS A 285 2.97 12.66 15.42
CA LYS A 285 3.79 12.84 14.21
C LYS A 285 3.35 11.89 13.10
N LEU A 286 3.55 12.29 11.85
CA LEU A 286 3.45 11.38 10.73
C LEU A 286 4.75 10.57 10.65
N LEU A 287 4.65 9.25 10.65
CA LEU A 287 5.75 8.33 10.44
C LEU A 287 5.74 7.87 8.98
N VAL A 288 6.89 7.95 8.32
CA VAL A 288 7.11 7.47 6.96
C VAL A 288 8.25 6.48 6.95
N GLY A 289 7.98 5.25 6.53
CA GLY A 289 8.98 4.20 6.38
C GLY A 289 9.62 4.22 4.99
N ASN A 290 10.95 4.22 4.92
CA ASN A 290 11.66 3.91 3.69
C ASN A 290 11.61 2.41 3.42
N PHE A 291 11.26 2.00 2.19
CA PHE A 291 11.37 0.60 1.78
C PHE A 291 12.85 0.24 1.52
N ALA A 292 13.56 1.12 0.82
CA ALA A 292 14.94 0.91 0.41
C ALA A 292 15.98 1.37 1.44
N GLY A 293 17.25 1.15 1.11
CA GLY A 293 18.38 1.54 1.93
C GLY A 293 18.40 0.83 3.28
N ALA A 294 18.66 1.57 4.35
CA ALA A 294 18.61 1.01 5.70
C ALA A 294 17.17 0.78 6.22
N GLY A 295 16.14 1.20 5.47
CA GLY A 295 14.75 1.05 5.88
C GLY A 295 14.39 1.84 7.15
N ARG A 296 14.95 3.04 7.29
CA ARG A 296 14.68 3.91 8.44
C ARG A 296 13.28 4.52 8.40
N ILE A 297 12.74 4.79 9.57
CA ILE A 297 11.42 5.42 9.72
C ILE A 297 11.60 6.89 10.14
N LEU A 298 11.12 7.80 9.31
CA LEU A 298 11.19 9.24 9.49
C LEU A 298 9.92 9.75 10.19
N ALA A 299 10.07 10.68 11.12
CA ALA A 299 8.96 11.38 11.74
C ALA A 299 8.86 12.82 11.21
N PHE A 300 7.65 13.22 10.84
CA PHE A 300 7.33 14.55 10.32
C PHE A 300 6.33 15.24 11.25
N ASP A 301 6.47 16.56 11.37
CA ASP A 301 5.47 17.37 12.04
C ASP A 301 4.17 17.34 11.23
N ASP A 302 3.06 16.93 11.84
CA ASP A 302 1.81 16.79 11.11
C ASP A 302 1.20 18.15 10.74
N GLY A 303 1.58 19.26 11.38
CA GLY A 303 1.12 20.60 11.03
C GLY A 303 1.89 21.20 9.87
N THR A 304 3.23 21.14 9.90
CA THR A 304 4.07 21.80 8.88
C THR A 304 4.48 20.86 7.74
N GLY A 305 4.59 19.57 8.01
CA GLY A 305 5.12 18.58 7.08
C GLY A 305 6.65 18.52 7.05
N ASP A 306 7.33 19.16 8.00
CA ASP A 306 8.80 19.16 8.08
C ASP A 306 9.30 17.91 8.79
N PHE A 307 10.44 17.39 8.35
CA PHE A 307 11.18 16.36 9.07
C PHE A 307 11.54 16.82 10.50
N VAL A 308 11.30 15.94 11.47
CA VAL A 308 11.57 16.17 12.90
C VAL A 308 12.75 15.32 13.40
N ASP A 309 12.63 14.00 13.33
CA ASP A 309 13.65 13.03 13.75
C ASP A 309 13.38 11.67 13.10
N TYR A 310 14.20 10.67 13.38
CA TYR A 310 13.90 9.27 13.11
C TYR A 310 13.19 8.62 14.30
N LEU A 311 12.38 7.59 14.04
CA LEU A 311 12.01 6.64 15.08
C LEU A 311 13.28 5.94 15.58
N ARG A 312 13.41 5.77 16.89
CA ARG A 312 14.61 5.24 17.54
C ARG A 312 14.30 3.98 18.33
N ASP A 313 15.29 3.10 18.41
CA ASP A 313 15.27 1.92 19.27
C ASP A 313 15.55 2.27 20.74
N ASP A 314 15.63 1.25 21.58
CA ASP A 314 15.91 1.36 23.01
C ASP A 314 17.36 1.79 23.34
N ALA A 315 18.28 1.65 22.39
CA ALA A 315 19.63 2.21 22.46
C ALA A 315 19.69 3.69 22.03
N GLY A 316 18.60 4.22 21.46
CA GLY A 316 18.51 5.58 20.94
C GLY A 316 19.04 5.73 19.52
N GLU A 317 19.34 4.62 18.83
CA GLU A 317 19.78 4.64 17.45
C GLU A 317 18.57 4.67 16.51
N PRO A 318 18.67 5.28 15.30
CA PRO A 318 17.59 5.23 14.33
C PRO A 318 17.20 3.78 14.02
N LEU A 319 15.92 3.45 14.24
CA LEU A 319 15.37 2.14 13.94
C LEU A 319 15.45 1.90 12.42
N ALA A 320 15.99 0.75 12.04
CA ALA A 320 16.24 0.34 10.67
C ALA A 320 15.58 -1.02 10.43
N VAL A 321 14.67 -1.08 9.45
CA VAL A 321 13.99 -2.30 9.03
C VAL A 321 14.10 -2.38 7.51
N GLU A 322 15.14 -3.03 7.01
CA GLU A 322 15.36 -3.20 5.56
C GLU A 322 14.13 -3.87 4.90
N GLY A 323 13.67 -3.29 3.79
CA GLY A 323 12.52 -3.82 3.04
C GLY A 323 11.16 -3.55 3.71
N LEU A 324 11.01 -2.44 4.44
CA LEU A 324 9.78 -2.10 5.15
C LEU A 324 8.60 -1.81 4.19
N TRP A 325 7.77 -2.83 3.96
CA TRP A 325 6.53 -2.79 3.17
C TRP A 325 5.26 -2.47 3.97
N GLY A 326 5.35 -2.10 5.24
CA GLY A 326 4.15 -1.91 6.05
C GLY A 326 4.43 -1.23 7.36
N LEU A 327 3.64 -0.20 7.65
CA LEU A 327 3.70 0.54 8.91
C LEU A 327 2.27 0.90 9.30
N LEU A 328 1.80 0.37 10.42
CA LEU A 328 0.46 0.61 10.95
C LEU A 328 0.49 0.54 12.48
N PHE A 329 -0.35 1.34 13.11
CA PHE A 329 -0.65 1.21 14.53
C PHE A 329 -1.81 0.25 14.73
N GLY A 330 -1.86 -0.39 15.90
CA GLY A 330 -2.96 -1.26 16.24
C GLY A 330 -4.28 -0.49 16.35
N ASN A 331 -5.38 -1.23 16.19
CA ASN A 331 -6.72 -0.65 16.20
C ASN A 331 -7.43 -0.79 17.56
N GLY A 332 -6.77 -1.37 18.57
CA GLY A 332 -7.32 -1.61 19.89
C GLY A 332 -8.41 -2.70 19.94
N GLU A 333 -8.64 -3.40 18.83
CA GLU A 333 -9.70 -4.40 18.70
C GLU A 333 -9.10 -5.77 18.35
N SER A 334 -8.49 -5.88 17.16
CA SER A 334 -8.04 -7.17 16.62
C SER A 334 -6.66 -7.15 15.97
N LEU A 335 -5.99 -5.98 15.90
CA LEU A 335 -4.72 -5.78 15.19
C LEU A 335 -3.66 -5.07 16.06
N GLY A 336 -3.64 -5.34 17.37
CA GLY A 336 -2.74 -4.69 18.31
C GLY A 336 -3.42 -3.59 19.13
N ASP A 337 -2.81 -3.26 20.28
CA ASP A 337 -3.19 -2.11 21.10
C ASP A 337 -3.15 -0.80 20.29
N ALA A 338 -4.01 0.15 20.65
CA ALA A 338 -4.13 1.42 19.92
C ALA A 338 -3.11 2.49 20.38
N ASP A 339 -2.40 2.21 21.47
CA ASP A 339 -1.50 3.10 22.21
C ASP A 339 -0.07 2.56 22.34
#